data_AF-A0A4Y7WIG7-F1
#
_entry.id   AF-A0A4Y7WIG7-F1
#
_cell.length_a   1.000
_cell.length_b   1.000
_cell.length_c   1.000
_cell.angle_alpha   90.00
_cell.angle_beta   90.00
_cell.angle_gamma   90.00
#
_symmetry.space_group_name_H-M   'P 1'
#
loop_
_entity.id
_entity.type
_entity.pdbx_description
1 polymer ?
#
loop_
_entity_poly.entity_id
_entity_poly.type
_entity_poly.pdbx_seq_one_letter_code
_entity_poly.pdbx_strand_id
1 'polypeptide(L)'
;MNWEQIREEYETTTITLKALAEKHGAKLGTLKSRKSREGWERDATEGKDATKVATNRIRDATPKDSKQTKKKRSGNPNPKNQFGERNQAALKHGIFSKYLPQETLEIINQMQDKTPADLLYDQIQIQYATIIRSQQIMFVQDKDDIAKEKSQHGWGDSGADKYDIQFAWDRQATFITSMSRAMGTMGNLIKQFVSIAHEDDERLLKLEQMQLNVDKTRVEVDKLTKDDGGPIEIVVKRAVKDDR
;
A
#
# COMPACT_ATOMS: atom_id res chain seq x y z
N MET A 1 -21.41 -61.77 -11.83
CA MET A 1 -20.34 -61.65 -10.82
C MET A 1 -20.98 -61.18 -9.54
N ASN A 2 -21.06 -62.02 -8.51
CA ASN A 2 -21.77 -61.71 -7.28
C ASN A 2 -20.79 -61.14 -6.24
N TRP A 3 -20.92 -59.86 -5.89
CA TRP A 3 -19.99 -59.19 -4.99
C TRP A 3 -20.23 -59.53 -3.51
N GLU A 4 -21.44 -59.92 -3.13
CA GLU A 4 -21.80 -60.29 -1.76
C GLU A 4 -21.10 -61.60 -1.35
N GLN A 5 -21.15 -62.62 -2.21
CA GLN A 5 -20.40 -63.88 -2.03
C GLN A 5 -18.88 -63.68 -1.99
N ILE A 6 -18.35 -62.72 -2.77
CA ILE A 6 -16.93 -62.38 -2.78
C ILE A 6 -16.52 -61.67 -1.48
N ARG A 7 -17.38 -60.81 -0.94
CA ARG A 7 -17.20 -60.18 0.37
C ARG A 7 -17.26 -61.23 1.47
N GLU A 8 -18.31 -62.04 1.53
CA GLU A 8 -18.50 -63.10 2.53
C GLU A 8 -17.32 -64.08 2.54
N GLU A 9 -16.81 -64.52 1.39
CA GLU A 9 -15.60 -65.33 1.31
C GLU A 9 -14.34 -64.58 1.79
N TYR A 10 -14.24 -63.27 1.57
CA TYR A 10 -13.11 -62.48 2.08
C TYR A 10 -13.13 -62.31 3.60
N GLU A 11 -14.31 -62.09 4.19
CA GLU A 11 -14.48 -61.83 5.61
C GLU A 11 -14.43 -63.13 6.43
N THR A 12 -14.96 -64.24 5.90
CA THR A 12 -14.95 -65.56 6.57
C THR A 12 -13.65 -66.36 6.39
N THR A 13 -12.86 -66.12 5.34
CA THR A 13 -11.68 -66.95 5.05
C THR A 13 -10.34 -66.20 5.18
N THR A 14 -9.30 -66.96 5.51
CA THR A 14 -7.91 -66.46 5.57
C THR A 14 -7.26 -66.27 4.19
N ILE A 15 -8.01 -66.45 3.09
CA ILE A 15 -7.54 -66.30 1.71
C ILE A 15 -6.99 -64.90 1.45
N THR A 16 -6.02 -64.78 0.53
CA THR A 16 -5.46 -63.48 0.13
C THR A 16 -6.28 -62.83 -0.99
N LEU A 17 -6.34 -61.50 -1.03
CA LEU A 17 -7.04 -60.76 -2.09
C LEU A 17 -6.57 -61.13 -3.51
N LYS A 18 -5.34 -61.66 -3.69
CA LYS A 18 -4.85 -62.16 -4.99
C LYS A 18 -5.53 -63.47 -5.38
N ALA A 19 -5.55 -64.46 -4.48
CA ALA A 19 -6.20 -65.74 -4.74
C ALA A 19 -7.73 -65.59 -4.90
N LEU A 20 -8.35 -64.69 -4.13
CA LEU A 20 -9.76 -64.31 -4.30
C LEU A 20 -10.01 -63.68 -5.69
N ALA A 21 -9.07 -62.88 -6.20
CA ALA A 21 -9.16 -62.30 -7.54
C ALA A 21 -9.12 -63.38 -8.62
N GLU A 22 -8.18 -64.32 -8.51
CA GLU A 22 -7.98 -65.42 -9.47
C GLU A 22 -9.18 -66.38 -9.46
N LYS A 23 -9.71 -66.73 -8.28
CA LYS A 23 -10.90 -67.61 -8.14
C LYS A 23 -12.16 -67.04 -8.78
N HIS A 24 -12.39 -65.73 -8.64
CA HIS A 24 -13.62 -65.06 -9.11
C HIS A 24 -13.46 -64.31 -10.45
N GLY A 25 -12.32 -64.45 -11.13
CA GLY A 25 -12.04 -63.76 -12.40
C GLY A 25 -11.94 -62.23 -12.28
N ALA A 26 -11.65 -61.72 -11.07
CA ALA A 26 -11.59 -60.29 -10.79
C ALA A 26 -10.22 -59.69 -11.11
N LYS A 27 -10.17 -58.41 -11.50
CA LYS A 27 -8.93 -57.64 -11.43
C LYS A 27 -8.65 -57.29 -9.96
N LEU A 28 -7.45 -57.61 -9.46
CA LEU A 28 -7.03 -57.35 -8.08
C LEU A 28 -7.19 -55.87 -7.66
N GLY A 29 -7.02 -54.92 -8.57
CA GLY A 29 -7.27 -53.50 -8.32
C GLY A 29 -8.74 -53.19 -8.02
N THR A 30 -9.68 -53.85 -8.70
CA THR A 30 -11.13 -53.71 -8.46
C THR A 30 -11.50 -54.22 -7.08
N LEU A 31 -10.96 -55.36 -6.64
CA LEU A 31 -11.17 -55.89 -5.28
C LEU A 31 -10.60 -54.96 -4.19
N LYS A 32 -9.39 -54.45 -4.38
CA LYS A 32 -8.81 -53.46 -3.44
C LYS A 32 -9.68 -52.20 -3.33
N SER A 33 -10.23 -51.72 -4.45
CA SER A 33 -11.12 -50.56 -4.45
C SER A 33 -12.49 -50.84 -3.81
N ARG A 34 -13.11 -52.00 -4.11
CA ARG A 34 -14.37 -52.46 -3.48
C ARG A 34 -14.22 -52.58 -1.96
N LYS A 35 -13.22 -53.34 -1.49
CA LYS A 35 -12.90 -53.48 -0.05
C LYS A 35 -12.83 -52.12 0.66
N SER A 36 -12.14 -51.14 0.06
CA SER A 36 -11.96 -49.81 0.66
C SER A 36 -13.19 -48.90 0.59
N ARG A 37 -14.17 -49.18 -0.28
CA ARG A 37 -15.40 -48.39 -0.44
C ARG A 37 -16.58 -48.96 0.34
N GLU A 38 -16.60 -50.27 0.53
CA GLU A 38 -17.69 -51.02 1.18
C GLU A 38 -17.32 -51.49 2.59
N GLY A 39 -16.13 -51.12 3.08
CA GLY A 39 -15.67 -51.41 4.43
C GLY A 39 -15.64 -52.91 4.72
N TRP A 40 -15.01 -53.72 3.86
CA TRP A 40 -14.89 -55.15 4.16
C TRP A 40 -13.85 -55.34 5.27
N GLU A 41 -14.28 -55.88 6.40
CA GLU A 41 -13.42 -56.09 7.58
C GLU A 41 -13.17 -57.57 7.77
N ARG A 42 -11.96 -57.91 8.22
CA ARG A 42 -11.61 -59.28 8.58
C ARG A 42 -10.78 -59.24 9.84
N ASP A 43 -11.19 -60.00 10.84
CA ASP A 43 -10.49 -60.08 12.10
C ASP A 43 -9.01 -60.47 11.88
N ALA A 44 -8.14 -59.70 12.52
CA ALA A 44 -6.71 -59.94 12.48
C ALA A 44 -6.39 -61.12 13.41
N THR A 45 -6.38 -62.33 12.85
CA THR A 45 -6.02 -63.56 13.56
C THR A 45 -4.76 -63.37 14.41
N GLU A 46 -4.89 -63.60 15.71
CA GLU A 46 -3.77 -63.57 16.65
C GLU A 46 -2.65 -64.53 16.20
N GLY A 47 -1.40 -64.12 16.44
CA GLY A 47 -0.23 -64.99 16.20
C GLY A 47 0.39 -64.90 14.80
N LYS A 48 1.29 -63.93 14.62
CA LYS A 48 2.50 -64.11 13.80
C LYS A 48 3.59 -63.11 14.17
N ASP A 49 4.36 -63.45 15.21
CA ASP A 49 5.58 -62.75 15.59
C ASP A 49 6.63 -62.76 14.46
N ALA A 50 7.28 -61.62 14.27
CA ALA A 50 8.48 -61.47 13.44
C ALA A 50 9.50 -60.63 14.23
N THR A 51 10.46 -61.30 14.86
CA THR A 51 11.16 -60.76 16.04
C THR A 51 12.62 -60.34 15.74
N LYS A 52 12.89 -59.03 15.84
CA LYS A 52 14.23 -58.37 15.82
C LYS A 52 14.92 -58.45 14.44
N VAL A 53 15.99 -57.70 14.11
CA VAL A 53 17.06 -56.97 14.86
C VAL A 53 17.44 -55.70 14.03
N ALA A 54 18.23 -54.67 14.43
CA ALA A 54 19.09 -54.42 15.60
C ALA A 54 19.34 -52.89 15.85
N THR A 55 20.09 -52.60 16.92
CA THR A 55 21.09 -51.50 17.17
C THR A 55 21.07 -50.20 16.33
N ASN A 56 21.29 -49.03 16.95
CA ASN A 56 22.46 -48.77 17.80
C ASN A 56 22.25 -47.93 19.07
N ARG A 57 23.27 -47.94 19.96
CA ARG A 57 23.21 -47.48 21.36
C ARG A 57 23.67 -46.03 21.54
N ILE A 58 23.14 -45.37 22.57
CA ILE A 58 23.94 -44.57 23.49
C ILE A 58 23.74 -45.13 24.90
N ARG A 59 24.81 -45.20 25.70
CA ARG A 59 24.78 -45.49 27.13
C ARG A 59 25.01 -44.19 27.87
N ASP A 60 24.32 -43.97 28.99
CA ASP A 60 25.01 -43.44 30.16
C ASP A 60 24.35 -43.97 31.45
N ALA A 61 25.09 -43.98 32.54
CA ALA A 61 24.70 -44.61 33.80
C ALA A 61 24.85 -43.65 34.98
N THR A 62 23.73 -43.18 35.53
CA THR A 62 23.74 -42.49 36.84
C THR A 62 22.42 -42.71 37.57
N PRO A 63 22.39 -43.44 38.70
CA PRO A 63 21.25 -43.41 39.60
C PRO A 63 21.26 -42.09 40.37
N LYS A 64 20.19 -41.29 40.24
CA LYS A 64 19.98 -40.11 41.09
C LYS A 64 18.54 -40.03 41.60
N ASP A 65 18.36 -40.52 42.81
CA ASP A 65 17.32 -40.03 43.70
C ASP A 65 17.33 -38.51 43.76
N SER A 66 16.19 -37.90 43.46
CA SER A 66 15.86 -36.59 44.00
C SER A 66 14.34 -36.40 43.99
N LYS A 67 13.74 -36.46 45.19
CA LYS A 67 12.33 -36.07 45.40
C LYS A 67 12.19 -34.55 45.28
N GLN A 68 12.28 -34.04 44.05
CA GLN A 68 11.89 -32.67 43.72
C GLN A 68 10.81 -32.70 42.65
N THR A 69 9.56 -32.71 43.10
CA THR A 69 8.41 -32.28 42.30
C THR A 69 8.62 -30.82 41.91
N LYS A 70 9.28 -30.60 40.78
CA LYS A 70 9.35 -29.30 40.11
C LYS A 70 7.92 -28.87 39.82
N LYS A 71 7.31 -28.10 40.74
CA LYS A 71 6.06 -27.38 40.49
C LYS A 71 6.27 -26.67 39.16
N LYS A 72 5.56 -27.10 38.10
CA LYS A 72 5.58 -26.38 36.84
C LYS A 72 5.18 -24.95 37.19
N ARG A 73 6.10 -24.00 37.01
CA ARG A 73 5.75 -22.58 37.03
C ARG A 73 4.81 -22.37 35.85
N SER A 74 3.51 -22.52 36.10
CA SER A 74 2.46 -22.03 35.23
C SER A 74 2.56 -20.52 35.20
N GLY A 75 3.49 -20.01 34.39
CA GLY A 75 3.37 -18.66 33.86
C GLY A 75 1.96 -18.54 33.28
N ASN A 76 1.31 -17.41 33.52
CA ASN A 76 -0.10 -17.20 33.22
C ASN A 76 -0.45 -17.78 31.83
N PRO A 77 -1.34 -18.78 31.72
CA PRO A 77 -1.63 -19.45 30.45
C PRO A 77 -2.31 -18.53 29.43
N ASN A 78 -2.81 -17.38 29.86
CA ASN A 78 -3.30 -16.31 28.98
C ASN A 78 -2.72 -14.96 29.42
N PRO A 79 -1.45 -14.65 29.06
CA PRO A 79 -0.86 -13.36 29.35
C PRO A 79 -1.54 -12.30 28.47
N LYS A 80 -2.21 -11.31 29.08
CA LYS A 80 -2.74 -10.16 28.33
C LYS A 80 -1.60 -9.53 27.54
N ASN A 81 -1.66 -9.61 26.22
CA ASN A 81 -0.55 -9.27 25.35
C ASN A 81 -0.36 -7.75 25.30
N GLN A 82 0.54 -7.23 26.13
CA GLN A 82 0.89 -5.81 26.23
C GLN A 82 1.45 -5.21 24.92
N PHE A 83 1.70 -6.06 23.91
CA PHE A 83 2.27 -5.68 22.62
C PHE A 83 1.43 -6.20 21.43
N GLY A 84 0.10 -6.29 21.57
CA GLY A 84 -0.80 -6.83 20.53
C GLY A 84 -0.71 -6.14 19.15
N GLU A 85 -0.22 -4.90 19.10
CA GLU A 85 -0.04 -4.12 17.88
C GLU A 85 1.33 -4.33 17.20
N ARG A 86 2.35 -4.79 17.93
CA ARG A 86 3.77 -4.80 17.49
C ARG A 86 4.11 -5.72 16.31
N ASN A 87 3.16 -6.46 15.75
CA ASN A 87 3.43 -7.38 14.63
C ASN A 87 2.34 -7.43 13.55
N GLN A 88 1.33 -6.55 13.57
CA GLN A 88 0.28 -6.53 12.54
C GLN A 88 0.64 -5.63 11.34
N ALA A 89 1.36 -4.52 11.57
CA ALA A 89 1.87 -3.66 10.50
C ALA A 89 2.80 -4.41 9.52
N ALA A 90 3.63 -5.33 10.03
CA ALA A 90 4.53 -6.17 9.23
C ALA A 90 3.78 -7.10 8.25
N LEU A 91 2.54 -7.49 8.57
CA LEU A 91 1.71 -8.33 7.70
C LEU A 91 1.01 -7.54 6.59
N LYS A 92 0.67 -6.26 6.83
CA LYS A 92 -0.01 -5.40 5.84
C LYS A 92 0.93 -4.68 4.87
N HIS A 93 2.16 -4.41 5.28
CA HIS A 93 3.04 -3.44 4.61
C HIS A 93 4.44 -3.99 4.23
N GLY A 94 4.65 -5.30 4.39
CA GLY A 94 5.79 -6.04 3.83
C GLY A 94 7.17 -5.46 4.16
N ILE A 95 8.07 -5.44 3.16
CA ILE A 95 9.45 -4.97 3.33
C ILE A 95 9.54 -3.49 3.76
N PHE A 96 8.56 -2.68 3.37
CA PHE A 96 8.54 -1.24 3.62
C PHE A 96 8.16 -0.88 5.06
N SER A 97 7.45 -1.77 5.78
CA SER A 97 7.01 -1.53 7.17
C SER A 97 8.14 -1.33 8.19
N LYS A 98 9.39 -1.61 7.78
CA LYS A 98 10.60 -1.44 8.57
C LYS A 98 11.28 -0.07 8.36
N TYR A 99 10.89 0.66 7.32
CA TYR A 99 11.61 1.85 6.84
C TYR A 99 10.72 3.09 6.64
N LEU A 100 9.40 2.95 6.48
CA LEU A 100 8.48 4.05 6.22
C LEU A 100 7.47 4.26 7.38
N PRO A 101 6.99 5.49 7.63
CA PRO A 101 5.90 5.77 8.56
C PRO A 101 4.58 5.09 8.15
N GLN A 102 3.72 4.79 9.14
CA GLN A 102 2.42 4.12 8.91
C GLN A 102 1.54 4.86 7.90
N GLU A 103 1.48 6.19 7.95
CA GLU A 103 0.75 7.04 7.00
C GLU A 103 1.23 6.83 5.54
N THR A 104 2.55 6.76 5.33
CA THR A 104 3.15 6.53 4.01
C THR A 104 2.84 5.12 3.50
N LEU A 105 2.78 4.14 4.40
CA LEU A 105 2.46 2.75 4.06
C LEU A 105 0.98 2.58 3.67
N GLU A 106 0.07 3.31 4.30
CA GLU A 106 -1.34 3.33 3.92
C GLU A 106 -1.56 3.96 2.54
N ILE A 107 -0.82 5.02 2.21
CA ILE A 107 -0.80 5.61 0.85
C ILE A 107 -0.26 4.60 -0.18
N ILE A 108 0.84 3.91 0.12
CA ILE A 108 1.42 2.89 -0.79
C ILE A 108 0.43 1.75 -1.04
N ASN A 109 -0.23 1.22 0.00
CA ASN A 109 -1.24 0.18 -0.16
C ASN A 109 -2.43 0.67 -1.01
N GLN A 110 -2.88 1.92 -0.87
CA GLN A 110 -3.96 2.50 -1.70
C GLN A 110 -3.56 2.72 -3.17
N MET A 111 -2.27 2.78 -3.49
CA MET A 111 -1.75 2.83 -4.85
C MET A 111 -1.49 1.44 -5.46
N GLN A 112 -1.48 0.39 -4.64
CA GLN A 112 -0.97 -0.92 -5.06
C GLN A 112 -1.91 -1.67 -6.03
N ASP A 113 -3.21 -1.39 -5.95
CA ASP A 113 -4.25 -1.95 -6.83
C ASP A 113 -4.54 -1.07 -8.07
N LYS A 114 -3.78 0.03 -8.28
CA LYS A 114 -4.04 1.03 -9.32
C LYS A 114 -3.18 0.82 -10.57
N THR A 115 -3.77 1.04 -11.75
CA THR A 115 -3.04 1.05 -13.02
C THR A 115 -2.21 2.33 -13.19
N PRO A 116 -1.21 2.35 -14.10
CA PRO A 116 -0.46 3.58 -14.40
C PRO A 116 -1.36 4.74 -14.87
N ALA A 117 -2.48 4.46 -15.54
CA ALA A 117 -3.46 5.47 -15.94
C ALA A 117 -4.21 6.05 -14.73
N ASP A 118 -4.60 5.20 -13.76
CA ASP A 118 -5.24 5.66 -12.52
C ASP A 118 -4.31 6.55 -11.70
N LEU A 119 -3.02 6.16 -11.58
CA LEU A 119 -2.02 6.94 -10.84
C LEU A 119 -1.71 8.29 -11.50
N LEU A 120 -1.66 8.36 -12.83
CA LEU A 120 -1.56 9.65 -13.53
C LEU A 120 -2.81 10.50 -13.34
N TYR A 121 -4.00 9.90 -13.37
CA TYR A 121 -5.26 10.61 -13.16
C TYR A 121 -5.37 11.16 -11.72
N ASP A 122 -5.04 10.37 -10.69
CA ASP A 122 -4.93 10.83 -9.30
C ASP A 122 -3.97 12.03 -9.19
N GLN A 123 -2.79 11.94 -9.82
CA GLN A 123 -1.78 13.00 -9.79
C GLN A 123 -2.27 14.28 -10.48
N ILE A 124 -3.05 14.17 -11.57
CA ILE A 124 -3.71 15.32 -12.21
C ILE A 124 -4.78 15.92 -11.28
N GLN A 125 -5.61 15.09 -10.63
CA GLN A 125 -6.61 15.57 -9.67
C GLN A 125 -5.96 16.32 -8.49
N ILE A 126 -4.87 15.79 -7.93
CA ILE A 126 -4.08 16.44 -6.87
C ILE A 126 -3.48 17.76 -7.38
N GLN A 127 -2.93 17.79 -8.59
CA GLN A 127 -2.36 19.00 -9.18
C GLN A 127 -3.43 20.08 -9.43
N TYR A 128 -4.61 19.69 -9.92
CA TYR A 128 -5.76 20.57 -10.16
C TYR A 128 -6.36 21.12 -8.85
N ALA A 129 -6.55 20.26 -7.84
CA ALA A 129 -6.98 20.67 -6.50
C ALA A 129 -5.96 21.61 -5.84
N THR A 130 -4.67 21.40 -6.08
CA THR A 130 -3.60 22.31 -5.63
C THR A 130 -3.71 23.67 -6.32
N ILE A 131 -3.98 23.73 -7.63
CA ILE A 131 -4.19 24.99 -8.36
C ILE A 131 -5.38 25.77 -7.78
N ILE A 132 -6.53 25.12 -7.55
CA ILE A 132 -7.72 25.76 -6.94
C ILE A 132 -7.39 26.27 -5.53
N ARG A 133 -6.71 25.46 -4.70
CA ARG A 133 -6.34 25.86 -3.34
C ARG A 133 -5.31 26.99 -3.33
N SER A 134 -4.37 27.01 -4.28
CA SER A 134 -3.41 28.11 -4.45
C SER A 134 -4.11 29.41 -4.82
N GLN A 135 -5.14 29.39 -5.67
CA GLN A 135 -5.97 30.58 -5.94
C GLN A 135 -6.54 31.14 -4.63
N GLN A 136 -7.16 30.30 -3.80
CA GLN A 136 -7.78 30.73 -2.54
C GLN A 136 -6.79 31.27 -1.49
N ILE A 137 -5.57 30.75 -1.44
CA ILE A 137 -4.57 31.12 -0.42
C ILE A 137 -3.71 32.31 -0.86
N MET A 138 -3.36 32.40 -2.15
CA MET A 138 -2.40 33.39 -2.65
C MET A 138 -3.04 34.63 -3.29
N PHE A 139 -4.37 34.66 -3.46
CA PHE A 139 -5.06 35.83 -4.01
C PHE A 139 -4.72 37.10 -3.22
N VAL A 140 -4.36 38.14 -3.97
CA VAL A 140 -4.03 39.48 -3.48
C VAL A 140 -5.22 40.37 -3.81
N GLN A 141 -5.88 40.95 -2.81
CA GLN A 141 -7.13 41.69 -3.02
C GLN A 141 -6.92 43.12 -3.52
N ASP A 142 -5.79 43.74 -3.18
CA ASP A 142 -5.43 45.11 -3.53
C ASP A 142 -3.90 45.23 -3.56
N LYS A 143 -3.36 46.24 -4.25
CA LYS A 143 -1.91 46.56 -4.30
C LYS A 143 -1.31 46.86 -2.91
N ASP A 144 -2.15 47.26 -1.96
CA ASP A 144 -1.80 47.62 -0.59
C ASP A 144 -2.04 46.45 0.41
N ASP A 145 -2.38 45.26 -0.08
CA ASP A 145 -2.48 44.02 0.72
C ASP A 145 -1.08 43.53 1.15
N ILE A 146 -0.74 43.83 2.41
CA ILE A 146 0.56 43.51 3.02
C ILE A 146 0.38 42.43 4.09
N ALA A 147 0.91 41.22 3.83
CA ALA A 147 1.00 40.18 4.83
C ALA A 147 2.17 40.47 5.79
N LYS A 148 1.94 40.30 7.10
CA LYS A 148 2.91 40.61 8.16
C LYS A 148 2.93 39.47 9.18
N GLU A 149 4.10 38.85 9.36
CA GLU A 149 4.33 37.81 10.37
C GLU A 149 5.35 38.31 11.40
N LYS A 150 5.16 37.99 12.69
CA LYS A 150 6.06 38.45 13.76
C LYS A 150 7.27 37.53 13.89
N SER A 151 8.34 37.84 13.17
CA SER A 151 9.56 37.03 13.09
C SER A 151 10.46 37.09 14.32
N GLN A 152 10.36 38.13 15.15
CA GLN A 152 11.05 38.16 16.45
C GLN A 152 10.24 38.92 17.51
N HIS A 153 10.12 38.33 18.71
CA HIS A 153 9.61 39.00 19.90
C HIS A 153 10.77 39.76 20.58
N GLY A 154 10.58 41.06 20.83
CA GLY A 154 11.54 41.86 21.60
C GLY A 154 11.50 41.52 23.09
N TRP A 155 12.66 41.41 23.75
CA TRP A 155 12.74 41.15 25.20
C TRP A 155 13.68 42.13 25.89
N GLY A 156 13.24 42.66 27.04
CA GLY A 156 13.92 43.74 27.76
C GLY A 156 13.51 45.14 27.28
N ASP A 157 13.93 46.17 28.03
CA ASP A 157 13.48 47.57 27.92
C ASP A 157 13.82 48.26 26.58
N SER A 158 14.74 47.68 25.80
CA SER A 158 15.12 48.13 24.45
C SER A 158 14.76 47.11 23.35
N GLY A 159 13.93 46.11 23.67
CA GLY A 159 13.53 45.03 22.77
C GLY A 159 12.41 45.44 21.81
N ALA A 160 12.77 45.86 20.59
CA ALA A 160 11.80 46.05 19.51
C ALA A 160 11.39 44.70 18.87
N ASP A 161 10.10 44.55 18.60
CA ASP A 161 9.58 43.46 17.77
C ASP A 161 10.04 43.58 16.32
N LYS A 162 10.29 42.44 15.66
CA LYS A 162 10.50 42.36 14.22
C LYS A 162 9.31 41.70 13.53
N TYR A 163 9.03 42.20 12.34
CA TYR A 163 7.99 41.69 11.46
C TYR A 163 8.61 41.41 10.09
N ASP A 164 8.37 40.22 9.57
CA ASP A 164 8.65 39.89 8.18
C ASP A 164 7.43 40.29 7.36
N ILE A 165 7.67 41.00 6.25
CA ILE A 165 6.66 41.72 5.50
C ILE A 165 6.69 41.26 4.05
N GLN A 166 5.59 40.67 3.58
CA GLN A 166 5.42 40.30 2.18
C GLN A 166 4.45 41.26 1.51
N PHE A 167 4.93 41.94 0.47
CA PHE A 167 4.14 42.89 -0.30
C PHE A 167 3.24 42.18 -1.32
N ALA A 168 2.09 42.81 -1.64
CA ALA A 168 1.14 42.39 -2.67
C ALA A 168 1.81 41.92 -3.98
N TRP A 169 2.72 42.73 -4.53
CA TRP A 169 3.39 42.44 -5.81
C TRP A 169 4.32 41.22 -5.77
N ASP A 170 4.97 40.95 -4.64
CA ASP A 170 5.87 39.81 -4.46
C ASP A 170 5.09 38.49 -4.27
N ARG A 171 4.01 38.56 -3.48
CA ARG A 171 2.99 37.49 -3.39
C ARG A 171 2.42 37.16 -4.77
N GLN A 172 2.03 38.18 -5.55
CA GLN A 172 1.47 38.01 -6.89
C GLN A 172 2.48 37.44 -7.90
N ALA A 173 3.74 37.88 -7.86
CA ALA A 173 4.81 37.31 -8.70
C ALA A 173 5.09 35.83 -8.35
N THR A 174 5.09 35.50 -7.06
CA THR A 174 5.23 34.13 -6.54
C THR A 174 4.03 33.26 -6.93
N PHE A 175 2.81 33.79 -6.88
CA PHE A 175 1.58 33.14 -7.32
C PHE A 175 1.61 32.81 -8.82
N ILE A 176 1.88 33.79 -9.68
CA ILE A 176 1.97 33.59 -11.13
C ILE A 176 3.06 32.56 -11.47
N THR A 177 4.22 32.64 -10.81
CA THR A 177 5.34 31.72 -11.02
C THR A 177 5.01 30.27 -10.60
N SER A 178 4.37 30.09 -9.43
CA SER A 178 3.99 28.76 -8.95
C SER A 178 2.81 28.17 -9.74
N MET A 179 1.82 28.98 -10.10
CA MET A 179 0.70 28.59 -10.96
C MET A 179 1.18 28.18 -12.36
N SER A 180 2.04 28.96 -13.01
CA SER A 180 2.58 28.64 -14.33
C SER A 180 3.34 27.30 -14.35
N ARG A 181 4.10 27.00 -13.28
CA ARG A 181 4.75 25.69 -13.10
C ARG A 181 3.73 24.56 -12.91
N ALA A 182 2.71 24.76 -12.07
CA ALA A 182 1.64 23.79 -11.82
C ALA A 182 0.77 23.51 -13.06
N MET A 183 0.53 24.52 -13.90
CA MET A 183 -0.11 24.38 -15.22
C MET A 183 0.77 23.55 -16.18
N GLY A 184 2.07 23.81 -16.20
CA GLY A 184 3.04 23.08 -17.02
C GLY A 184 3.18 21.61 -16.63
N THR A 185 3.16 21.28 -15.33
CA THR A 185 3.13 19.89 -14.86
C THR A 185 1.79 19.22 -15.21
N MET A 186 0.65 19.87 -14.93
CA MET A 186 -0.68 19.34 -15.25
C MET A 186 -0.84 19.02 -16.74
N GLY A 187 -0.48 19.96 -17.62
CA GLY A 187 -0.56 19.76 -19.08
C GLY A 187 0.38 18.67 -19.62
N ASN A 188 1.49 18.37 -18.93
CA ASN A 188 2.36 17.25 -19.30
C ASN A 188 1.84 15.91 -18.75
N LEU A 189 1.24 15.89 -17.56
CA LEU A 189 0.58 14.71 -17.00
C LEU A 189 -0.65 14.31 -17.84
N ILE A 190 -1.45 15.28 -18.30
CA ILE A 190 -2.59 15.03 -19.22
C ILE A 190 -2.10 14.37 -20.52
N LYS A 191 -1.01 14.86 -21.14
CA LYS A 191 -0.43 14.21 -22.33
C LYS A 191 0.03 12.77 -22.06
N GLN A 192 0.66 12.52 -20.90
CA GLN A 192 1.06 11.18 -20.51
C GLN A 192 -0.15 10.26 -20.32
N PHE A 193 -1.22 10.74 -19.65
CA PHE A 193 -2.47 10.02 -19.50
C PHE A 193 -3.11 9.69 -20.86
N VAL A 194 -3.27 10.68 -21.74
CA VAL A 194 -3.80 10.49 -23.11
C VAL A 194 -2.98 9.47 -23.91
N SER A 195 -1.67 9.38 -23.70
CA SER A 195 -0.81 8.40 -24.39
C SER A 195 -0.91 6.95 -23.90
N ILE A 196 -1.60 6.70 -22.77
CA ILE A 196 -1.78 5.35 -22.20
C ILE A 196 -3.23 4.97 -21.89
N ALA A 197 -4.17 5.93 -21.98
CA ALA A 197 -5.60 5.69 -21.84
C ALA A 197 -6.20 5.10 -23.14
N HIS A 198 -7.40 4.55 -23.02
CA HIS A 198 -8.20 4.14 -24.18
C HIS A 198 -9.00 5.32 -24.73
N GLU A 199 -9.34 5.29 -26.02
CA GLU A 199 -10.04 6.39 -26.71
C GLU A 199 -11.43 6.68 -26.10
N ASP A 200 -12.12 5.65 -25.61
CA ASP A 200 -13.42 5.72 -24.95
C ASP A 200 -13.37 6.01 -23.43
N ASP A 201 -12.21 6.40 -22.86
CA ASP A 201 -12.06 6.61 -21.41
C ASP A 201 -12.77 7.89 -20.94
N GLU A 202 -13.85 7.75 -20.16
CA GLU A 202 -14.63 8.86 -19.58
C GLU A 202 -13.79 9.93 -18.85
N ARG A 203 -12.58 9.57 -18.39
CA ARG A 203 -11.68 10.51 -17.73
C ARG A 203 -11.18 11.59 -18.68
N LEU A 204 -11.07 11.32 -19.98
CA LEU A 204 -10.64 12.29 -20.98
C LEU A 204 -11.51 13.55 -20.97
N LEU A 205 -12.84 13.40 -20.95
CA LEU A 205 -13.79 14.51 -20.85
C LEU A 205 -13.66 15.30 -19.53
N LYS A 206 -13.35 14.60 -18.42
CA LYS A 206 -13.12 15.21 -17.11
C LYS A 206 -11.79 15.99 -17.10
N LEU A 207 -10.76 15.49 -17.78
CA LEU A 207 -9.47 16.17 -17.95
C LEU A 207 -9.58 17.40 -18.85
N GLU A 208 -10.35 17.34 -19.94
CA GLU A 208 -10.68 18.50 -20.77
C GLU A 208 -11.38 19.60 -19.95
N GLN A 209 -12.38 19.24 -19.14
CA GLN A 209 -13.05 20.19 -18.25
C GLN A 209 -12.10 20.82 -17.22
N MET A 210 -11.19 20.03 -16.63
CA MET A 210 -10.16 20.56 -15.71
C MET A 210 -9.21 21.52 -16.43
N GLN A 211 -8.79 21.19 -17.66
CA GLN A 211 -7.90 22.04 -18.46
C GLN A 211 -8.59 23.35 -18.84
N LEU A 212 -9.85 23.32 -19.31
CA LEU A 212 -10.63 24.52 -19.63
C LEU A 212 -10.82 25.45 -18.42
N ASN A 213 -11.03 24.89 -17.22
CA ASN A 213 -11.10 25.68 -15.99
C ASN A 213 -9.75 26.34 -15.64
N VAL A 214 -8.64 25.63 -15.84
CA VAL A 214 -7.28 26.16 -15.62
C VAL A 214 -6.91 27.23 -16.64
N ASP A 215 -7.22 27.03 -17.92
CA ASP A 215 -7.00 28.01 -18.99
C ASP A 215 -7.88 29.25 -18.79
N LYS A 216 -9.12 29.08 -18.28
CA LYS A 216 -9.95 30.21 -17.82
C LYS A 216 -9.28 30.99 -16.70
N THR A 217 -8.80 30.33 -15.62
CA THR A 217 -8.06 31.02 -14.54
C THR A 217 -6.87 31.79 -15.11
N ARG A 218 -6.12 31.18 -16.03
CA ARG A 218 -4.99 31.83 -16.69
C ARG A 218 -5.41 33.12 -17.38
N VAL A 219 -6.49 33.11 -18.16
CA VAL A 219 -7.02 34.30 -18.84
C VAL A 219 -7.52 35.36 -17.85
N GLU A 220 -8.03 34.98 -16.69
CA GLU A 220 -8.43 35.91 -15.63
C GLU A 220 -7.20 36.58 -14.98
N VAL A 221 -6.15 35.82 -14.67
CA VAL A 221 -4.85 36.35 -14.18
C VAL A 221 -4.13 37.21 -15.24
N ASP A 222 -4.15 36.79 -16.51
CA ASP A 222 -3.60 37.51 -17.66
C ASP A 222 -4.40 38.78 -18.01
N LYS A 223 -5.58 39.03 -17.40
CA LYS A 223 -6.33 40.29 -17.49
C LYS A 223 -6.06 41.20 -16.29
N LEU A 224 -6.09 40.65 -15.08
CA LEU A 224 -5.74 41.38 -13.84
C LEU A 224 -4.33 41.98 -13.90
N THR A 225 -3.43 41.40 -14.68
CA THR A 225 -2.06 41.90 -14.94
C THR A 225 -1.95 42.92 -16.08
N LYS A 226 -3.06 43.31 -16.72
CA LYS A 226 -3.10 44.24 -17.87
C LYS A 226 -4.00 45.45 -17.67
N ASP A 227 -5.09 45.31 -16.92
CA ASP A 227 -6.03 46.42 -16.70
C ASP A 227 -5.51 47.46 -15.68
N ASP A 228 -4.56 47.08 -14.80
CA ASP A 228 -3.83 47.98 -13.90
C ASP A 228 -2.41 48.29 -14.39
N GLY A 229 -2.25 49.39 -15.15
CA GLY A 229 -1.00 50.14 -15.29
C GLY A 229 0.21 49.37 -15.85
N GLY A 230 0.33 49.30 -17.18
CA GLY A 230 1.53 48.79 -17.86
C GLY A 230 2.84 49.47 -17.39
N PRO A 231 3.99 48.77 -17.44
CA PRO A 231 5.22 49.18 -16.76
C PRO A 231 5.73 50.54 -17.23
N ILE A 232 5.92 51.47 -16.28
CA ILE A 232 6.46 52.79 -16.56
C ILE A 232 7.97 52.69 -16.79
N GLU A 233 8.39 52.57 -18.04
CA GLU A 233 9.80 52.71 -18.43
C GLU A 233 10.26 54.18 -18.26
N ILE A 234 10.68 54.55 -17.05
CA ILE A 234 11.27 55.87 -16.77
C ILE A 234 12.69 55.92 -17.36
N VAL A 235 12.79 56.19 -18.67
CA VAL A 235 14.07 56.40 -19.36
C VAL A 235 14.65 57.77 -18.97
N VAL A 236 15.41 57.81 -17.87
CA VAL A 236 16.08 59.02 -17.36
C VAL A 236 17.20 59.46 -18.30
N LYS A 237 16.86 60.24 -19.33
CA LYS A 237 17.84 60.96 -20.16
C LYS A 237 18.46 62.10 -19.35
N ARG A 238 19.66 61.89 -18.82
CA ARG A 238 20.47 62.97 -18.21
C ARG A 238 20.78 64.01 -19.30
N ALA A 239 20.24 65.22 -19.16
CA ALA A 239 20.55 66.32 -20.07
C ALA A 239 22.04 66.69 -19.94
N VAL A 240 22.78 66.59 -21.05
CA VAL A 240 24.11 67.21 -21.16
C VAL A 240 23.89 68.68 -21.50
N LYS A 241 24.42 69.58 -20.67
CA LYS A 241 24.43 71.02 -20.92
C LYS A 241 25.59 71.33 -21.86
N ASP A 242 25.29 71.69 -23.10
CA ASP A 242 26.28 72.13 -24.11
C ASP A 242 26.70 73.56 -23.75
N ASP A 243 27.79 73.70 -22.99
CA ASP A 243 28.36 75.01 -22.67
C ASP A 243 29.17 75.54 -23.86
N ARG A 244 28.69 76.65 -24.43
CA ARG A 244 29.31 77.46 -25.49
C ARG A 244 29.51 78.89 -25.03
#